data_AF-A0A5E7IT64-F1
#
_entry.id   AF-A0A5E7IT64-F1
#
_cell.length_a   1.000
_cell.length_b   1.000
_cell.length_c   1.000
_cell.angle_alpha   90.00
_cell.angle_beta   90.00
_cell.angle_gamma   90.00
#
_symmetry.space_group_name_H-M   'P 1'
#
loop_
_entity.id
_entity.type
_entity.pdbx_description
1 polymer ?
#
loop_
_entity_poly.entity_id
_entity_poly.type
_entity_poly.pdbx_seq_one_letter_code
_entity_poly.pdbx_strand_id
1 'polypeptide(L)'
;MTVEPYDIEDTSDWLGCPTELETITHYKLMLENEVQELNLQLRTARENIFGLVKMYDEASTQRDEAMSNLRERSGQLAKVRKELYDLDIAARGYKREADRLRGLLDGLTPDSKTII
;
A
#
# COMPACT_ATOMS: atom_id res chain seq x y z
N MET A 1 -54.67 -71.84 -9.19
CA MET A 1 -53.62 -71.40 -8.24
C MET A 1 -54.30 -70.44 -7.28
N THR A 2 -54.59 -70.91 -6.07
CA THR A 2 -55.27 -70.13 -5.02
C THR A 2 -54.24 -69.21 -4.37
N VAL A 3 -54.40 -67.89 -4.52
CA VAL A 3 -53.55 -66.90 -3.85
C VAL A 3 -53.97 -66.88 -2.37
N GLU A 4 -53.02 -67.10 -1.46
CA GLU A 4 -53.30 -67.11 -0.02
C GLU A 4 -53.68 -65.68 0.45
N PRO A 5 -54.75 -65.49 1.26
CA PRO A 5 -55.25 -64.17 1.63
C PRO A 5 -54.29 -63.27 2.44
N TYR A 6 -53.12 -63.76 2.81
CA TYR A 6 -52.13 -63.07 3.65
C TYR A 6 -50.78 -62.82 2.96
N ASP A 7 -50.64 -63.20 1.68
CA ASP A 7 -49.47 -62.82 0.90
C ASP A 7 -49.58 -61.33 0.55
N ILE A 8 -48.77 -60.51 1.24
CA ILE A 8 -48.63 -59.09 0.93
C ILE A 8 -47.80 -59.00 -0.35
N GLU A 9 -48.32 -58.33 -1.36
CA GLU A 9 -47.61 -58.06 -2.62
C GLU A 9 -46.28 -57.35 -2.32
N ASP A 10 -45.18 -57.81 -2.94
CA ASP A 10 -43.86 -57.20 -2.75
C ASP A 10 -43.83 -55.82 -3.41
N THR A 11 -44.02 -54.78 -2.61
CA THR A 11 -44.07 -53.38 -3.08
C THR A 11 -42.69 -52.72 -3.03
N SER A 12 -41.58 -53.46 -2.94
CA SER A 12 -40.22 -52.89 -2.91
C SER A 12 -39.94 -51.95 -4.09
N ASP A 13 -40.56 -52.23 -5.24
CA ASP A 13 -40.36 -51.49 -6.49
C ASP A 13 -41.33 -50.30 -6.66
N TRP A 14 -42.37 -50.18 -5.81
CA TRP A 14 -43.40 -49.14 -5.96
C TRP A 14 -42.91 -47.71 -5.69
N LEU A 15 -41.89 -47.57 -4.86
CA LEU A 15 -41.38 -46.24 -4.48
C LEU A 15 -40.33 -45.70 -5.44
N GLY A 16 -39.89 -46.50 -6.44
CA GLY A 16 -38.81 -46.11 -7.35
C GLY A 16 -37.55 -45.69 -6.60
N CYS A 17 -37.29 -46.30 -5.44
CA CYS A 17 -36.12 -45.97 -4.63
C CYS A 17 -34.87 -46.27 -5.45
N PRO A 18 -33.94 -45.31 -5.59
CA PRO A 18 -32.73 -45.54 -6.34
C PRO A 18 -31.99 -46.74 -5.73
N THR A 19 -31.55 -47.63 -6.60
CA THR A 19 -30.74 -48.77 -6.21
C THR A 19 -29.45 -48.30 -5.53
N GLU A 20 -28.82 -49.18 -4.75
CA GLU A 20 -27.51 -48.87 -4.14
C GLU A 20 -26.48 -48.48 -5.21
N LEU A 21 -26.52 -49.14 -6.37
CA LEU A 21 -25.62 -48.84 -7.48
C LEU A 21 -25.87 -47.46 -8.07
N GLU A 22 -27.13 -47.05 -8.27
CA GLU A 22 -27.49 -45.71 -8.73
C GLU A 22 -27.06 -44.64 -7.72
N THR A 23 -27.26 -44.92 -6.43
CA THR A 23 -26.86 -44.04 -5.33
C THR A 23 -25.34 -43.85 -5.30
N ILE A 24 -24.58 -44.94 -5.37
CA ILE A 24 -23.11 -44.89 -5.41
C ILE A 24 -22.62 -44.15 -6.66
N THR A 25 -23.25 -44.40 -7.81
CA THR A 25 -22.89 -43.74 -9.08
C THR A 25 -23.12 -42.23 -8.98
N HIS A 26 -24.27 -41.82 -8.43
CA HIS A 26 -24.57 -40.41 -8.20
C HIS A 26 -23.57 -39.75 -7.24
N TYR A 27 -23.26 -40.41 -6.12
CA TYR A 27 -22.26 -39.91 -5.17
C TYR A 27 -20.88 -39.77 -5.79
N LYS A 28 -20.47 -40.72 -6.62
CA LYS A 28 -19.20 -40.65 -7.35
C LYS A 28 -19.15 -39.40 -8.24
N LEU A 29 -20.19 -39.15 -9.04
CA LEU A 29 -20.26 -37.98 -9.92
C LEU A 29 -20.26 -36.67 -9.13
N MET A 30 -20.96 -36.62 -8.00
CA MET A 30 -20.92 -35.47 -7.10
C MET A 30 -19.52 -35.20 -6.56
N LEU A 31 -18.81 -36.23 -6.09
CA LEU A 31 -17.44 -36.09 -5.59
C LEU A 31 -16.47 -35.68 -6.70
N GLU A 32 -16.62 -36.23 -7.91
CA GLU A 32 -15.81 -35.83 -9.07
C GLU A 32 -16.01 -34.34 -9.40
N ASN A 33 -17.25 -33.85 -9.39
CA ASN A 33 -17.54 -32.43 -9.61
C ASN A 33 -16.97 -31.56 -8.49
N GLU A 34 -17.12 -31.95 -7.23
CA GLU A 34 -16.61 -31.18 -6.08
C GLU A 34 -15.08 -31.07 -6.14
N VAL A 35 -14.39 -32.17 -6.48
CA VAL A 35 -12.93 -32.17 -6.64
C VAL A 35 -12.50 -31.27 -7.80
N GLN A 36 -13.25 -31.23 -8.90
CA GLN A 36 -12.97 -30.34 -10.03
C GLN A 36 -13.12 -28.87 -9.62
N GLU A 37 -14.20 -28.53 -8.92
CA GLU A 37 -14.46 -27.17 -8.44
C GLU A 37 -13.40 -26.70 -7.43
N LEU A 38 -13.04 -27.54 -6.46
CA LEU A 38 -11.96 -27.24 -5.51
C LEU A 38 -10.61 -27.02 -6.21
N ASN A 39 -10.31 -27.79 -7.26
CA ASN A 39 -9.10 -27.60 -8.05
C ASN A 39 -9.11 -26.26 -8.81
N LEU A 40 -10.26 -25.85 -9.34
CA LEU A 40 -10.42 -24.55 -9.99
C LEU A 40 -10.19 -23.42 -8.98
N GLN A 41 -10.87 -23.46 -7.84
CA GLN A 41 -10.73 -22.47 -6.77
C GLN A 41 -9.28 -22.38 -6.26
N LEU A 42 -8.60 -23.52 -6.10
CA LEU A 42 -7.19 -23.56 -5.69
C LEU A 42 -6.27 -22.88 -6.71
N ARG A 43 -6.50 -23.08 -8.02
CA ARG A 43 -5.72 -22.43 -9.08
C ARG A 43 -5.93 -20.91 -9.04
N THR A 44 -7.19 -20.47 -8.98
CA THR A 44 -7.53 -19.05 -8.89
C THR A 44 -6.94 -18.41 -7.63
N ALA A 45 -7.02 -19.08 -6.48
CA ALA A 45 -6.43 -18.59 -5.24
C ALA A 45 -4.90 -18.45 -5.35
N ARG A 46 -4.22 -19.42 -5.98
CA ARG A 46 -2.78 -19.35 -6.23
C ARG A 46 -2.39 -18.18 -7.14
N GLU A 47 -3.14 -17.97 -8.22
CA GLU A 47 -2.93 -16.84 -9.12
C GLU A 47 -3.13 -15.50 -8.40
N ASN A 48 -4.19 -15.38 -7.60
CA ASN A 48 -4.46 -14.18 -6.81
C ASN A 48 -3.35 -13.90 -5.79
N ILE A 49 -2.89 -14.91 -5.05
CA ILE A 49 -1.79 -14.77 -4.09
C ILE A 49 -0.52 -14.33 -4.80
N PHE A 50 -0.19 -14.94 -5.94
CA PHE A 50 0.98 -14.54 -6.72
C PHE A 50 0.88 -13.09 -7.19
N GLY A 51 -0.30 -12.67 -7.68
CA GLY A 51 -0.56 -11.28 -8.05
C GLY A 51 -0.37 -10.32 -6.88
N LEU A 52 -0.89 -10.65 -5.71
CA LEU A 52 -0.74 -9.84 -4.49
C LEU A 52 0.73 -9.73 -4.04
N VAL A 53 1.49 -10.82 -4.08
CA VAL A 53 2.92 -10.81 -3.75
C VAL A 53 3.68 -9.90 -4.71
N LYS A 54 3.42 -10.00 -6.01
CA LYS A 54 4.05 -9.13 -7.01
C LYS A 54 3.73 -7.65 -6.77
N MET A 55 2.45 -7.33 -6.53
CA MET A 55 2.04 -5.95 -6.23
C MET A 55 2.67 -5.42 -4.94
N TYR A 56 2.83 -6.28 -3.93
CA TYR A 56 3.49 -5.91 -2.69
C TYR A 56 4.98 -5.60 -2.90
N ASP A 57 5.69 -6.42 -3.68
CA ASP A 57 7.10 -6.17 -4.01
C ASP A 57 7.30 -4.85 -4.77
N GLU A 58 6.43 -4.58 -5.75
CA GLU A 58 6.41 -3.30 -6.48
C GLU A 58 6.15 -2.12 -5.55
N ALA A 59 5.15 -2.22 -4.68
CA ALA A 59 4.81 -1.17 -3.71
C ALA A 59 5.94 -0.96 -2.68
N SER A 60 6.60 -2.03 -2.22
CA SER A 60 7.75 -1.94 -1.31
C SER A 60 8.91 -1.20 -1.97
N THR A 61 9.20 -1.50 -3.24
CA THR A 61 10.25 -0.83 -4.00
C THR A 61 9.96 0.67 -4.15
N GLN A 62 8.75 1.03 -4.55
CA GLN A 62 8.32 2.43 -4.68
C GLN A 62 8.38 3.19 -3.35
N ARG A 63 7.98 2.55 -2.25
CA ARG A 63 8.08 3.13 -0.90
C ARG A 63 9.55 3.42 -0.55
N ASP A 64 10.45 2.49 -0.82
CA ASP A 64 11.87 2.62 -0.49
C ASP A 64 12.53 3.74 -1.31
N GLU A 65 12.20 3.85 -2.59
CA GLU A 65 12.61 4.97 -3.44
C GLU A 65 12.07 6.32 -2.92
N ALA A 66 10.79 6.39 -2.58
CA ALA A 66 10.17 7.59 -2.03
C ALA A 66 10.82 8.01 -0.70
N MET A 67 11.11 7.06 0.18
CA MET A 67 11.81 7.32 1.45
C MET A 67 13.24 7.80 1.22
N SER A 68 13.96 7.23 0.26
CA SER A 68 15.30 7.69 -0.11
C SER A 68 15.28 9.14 -0.59
N ASN A 69 14.38 9.45 -1.53
CA ASN A 69 14.18 10.80 -2.06
C ASN A 69 13.79 11.80 -0.96
N LEU A 70 12.92 11.40 -0.03
CA LEU A 70 12.52 12.25 1.09
C LEU A 70 13.71 12.55 2.01
N ARG A 71 14.54 11.55 2.32
CA ARG A 71 15.75 11.72 3.14
C ARG A 71 16.75 12.66 2.48
N GLU A 72 16.98 12.47 1.18
CA GLU A 72 17.88 13.34 0.42
C GLU A 72 17.40 14.80 0.43
N ARG A 73 16.14 15.04 0.07
CA ARG A 73 15.55 16.38 0.06
C ARG A 73 15.55 17.02 1.44
N SER A 74 15.29 16.25 2.49
CA SER A 74 15.37 16.73 3.87
C SER A 74 16.79 17.16 4.24
N GLY A 75 17.81 16.39 3.82
CA GLY A 75 19.21 16.74 4.01
C GLY A 75 19.61 18.01 3.25
N GLN A 76 19.18 18.15 1.99
CA GLN A 76 19.39 19.35 1.19
C GLN A 76 18.74 20.59 1.84
N LEU A 77 17.49 20.45 2.30
CA LEU A 77 16.78 21.53 2.99
C LEU A 77 17.50 21.96 4.27
N ALA A 78 18.04 21.02 5.04
CA ALA A 78 18.81 21.32 6.24
C ALA A 78 20.08 22.13 5.92
N LYS A 79 20.79 21.77 4.84
CA LYS A 79 21.96 22.53 4.36
C LYS A 79 21.59 23.96 3.96
N VAL A 80 20.55 24.12 3.13
CA VAL A 80 20.08 25.44 2.70
C VAL A 80 19.64 26.30 3.89
N ARG A 81 18.96 25.72 4.88
CA ARG A 81 18.59 26.45 6.11
C ARG A 81 19.79 26.94 6.89
N LYS A 82 20.86 26.13 6.97
CA LYS A 82 22.11 26.54 7.62
C LYS A 82 22.77 27.68 6.84
N GLU A 83 22.88 27.56 5.53
CA GLU A 83 23.46 28.59 4.67
C GLU A 83 22.70 29.92 4.79
N LEU A 84 21.36 29.88 4.83
CA LEU A 84 20.54 31.07 5.06
C LEU A 84 20.80 31.71 6.42
N TYR A 85 20.97 30.90 7.47
CA TYR A 85 21.28 31.40 8.80
C TYR A 85 22.65 32.08 8.86
N ASP A 86 23.67 31.43 8.27
CA ASP A 86 25.03 31.97 8.19
C ASP A 86 25.04 33.29 7.38
N LEU A 87 24.28 33.36 6.28
CA LEU A 87 24.12 34.57 5.48
C LEU A 87 23.42 35.69 6.25
N ASP A 88 22.36 35.39 7.03
CA ASP A 88 21.67 36.38 7.86
C ASP A 88 22.61 36.98 8.92
N ILE A 89 23.43 36.14 9.56
CA ILE A 89 24.45 36.59 10.50
C ILE A 89 25.45 37.53 9.82
N ALA A 90 25.97 37.14 8.65
CA ALA A 90 26.91 37.95 7.89
C ALA A 90 26.30 39.30 7.48
N ALA A 91 25.07 39.30 6.96
CA ALA A 91 24.34 40.51 6.58
C ALA A 91 24.14 41.46 7.76
N ARG A 92 23.77 40.95 8.94
CA ARG A 92 23.70 41.74 10.18
C ARG A 92 25.07 42.27 10.62
N GLY A 93 26.14 41.52 10.38
CA GLY A 93 27.51 41.97 10.62
C GLY A 93 27.87 43.16 9.73
N TYR A 94 27.69 43.03 8.42
CA TYR A 94 27.97 44.09 7.45
C TYR A 94 27.13 45.34 7.69
N LYS A 95 25.85 45.19 8.04
CA LYS A 95 24.99 46.33 8.38
C LYS A 95 25.54 47.12 9.56
N ARG A 96 25.93 46.43 10.64
CA ARG A 96 26.53 47.08 11.84
C ARG A 96 27.82 47.83 11.50
N GLU A 97 28.67 47.25 10.67
CA GLU A 97 29.91 47.92 10.26
C GLU A 97 29.64 49.13 9.36
N ALA A 98 28.69 49.02 8.42
CA ALA A 98 28.28 50.14 7.60
C ALA A 98 27.71 51.30 8.44
N ASP A 99 26.89 51.00 9.45
CA ASP A 99 26.34 51.99 10.38
C ASP A 99 27.46 52.64 11.21
N ARG A 100 28.45 51.87 11.66
CA ARG A 100 29.63 52.38 12.38
C ARG A 100 30.46 53.33 11.51
N LEU A 101 30.76 52.93 10.28
CA LEU A 101 31.54 53.74 9.35
C LEU A 101 30.82 55.04 9.01
N ARG A 102 29.49 55.01 8.85
CA ARG A 102 28.69 56.21 8.65
C ARG A 102 28.80 57.19 9.83
N GLY A 103 28.68 56.69 11.06
CA GLY A 103 28.84 57.53 12.26
C GLY A 103 30.24 58.15 12.39
N LEU A 104 31.30 57.44 11.98
CA LEU A 104 32.66 58.01 11.93
C LEU A 104 32.80 59.11 10.87
N LEU A 105 32.19 58.92 9.69
CA LEU A 105 32.20 59.93 8.64
C LEU A 105 31.47 61.20 9.06
N ASP A 106 30.29 61.06 9.65
CA ASP A 106 29.49 62.19 10.15
C ASP A 106 30.27 63.00 11.20
N GLY A 107 31.09 62.35 12.04
CA GLY A 107 31.96 63.00 13.00
C GLY A 107 33.19 63.70 12.41
N LEU A 108 33.61 63.34 11.19
CA LEU A 108 34.74 63.93 10.48
C LEU A 108 34.34 65.07 9.54
N THR A 109 33.08 65.11 9.09
CA THR A 109 32.53 66.26 8.37
C THR A 109 32.17 67.36 9.36
N PRO A 110 32.85 68.53 9.34
CA PRO A 110 32.42 69.65 10.15
C PRO A 110 31.05 70.10 9.65
N ASP A 111 30.11 70.35 10.57
CA ASP A 111 28.90 71.10 10.27
C ASP A 111 29.34 72.46 9.70
N SER A 112 29.26 72.61 8.38
CA SER A 112 29.40 73.91 7.71
C SER A 112 28.19 74.73 8.13
N LYS A 113 28.25 75.30 9.34
CA LYS A 113 27.32 76.35 9.75
C LYS A 113 27.59 77.52 8.83
N THR A 114 26.74 77.65 7.82
CA THR A 114 26.58 78.88 7.04
C THR A 114 26.18 79.97 8.02
N ILE A 115 27.15 80.79 8.42
CA ILE A 115 26.89 82.02 9.17
C ILE A 115 26.33 83.01 8.14
N ILE A 116 25.07 83.39 8.32
CA ILE A 116 24.36 84.43 7.57
C ILE A 116 24.98 85.79 7.90
#